data_AF-A0A4Z0PTK7-F1
#
_entry.id   AF-A0A4Z0PTK7-F1
#
_cell.length_a   1.000
_cell.length_b   1.000
_cell.length_c   1.000
_cell.angle_alpha   90.00
_cell.angle_beta   90.00
_cell.angle_gamma   90.00
#
_symmetry.space_group_name_H-M   'P 1'
#
loop_
_entity.id
_entity.type
_entity.pdbx_description
1 polymer ?
#
loop_
_entity_poly.entity_id
_entity_poly.type
_entity_poly.pdbx_seq_one_letter_code
_entity_poly.pdbx_strand_id
1 'polypeptide(L)'
;MNPKPWPLRVLKFVLLGVLFVAAMGYVTMSLWNWLVPELFHGPVVNFWQTLGLLLLTRLLTGFKGGAGRPGFSRKWQQHKNDWKQKLESRMAGMTPEEQEKFRQKMRASCGPPWMRRQAAETAFNTPAEQ
;
A
#
# COMPACT_ATOMS: atom_id res chain seq x y z
N MET A 1 -0.58 25.17 17.21
CA MET A 1 -0.20 23.76 16.99
C MET A 1 -1.42 23.00 16.45
N ASN A 2 -1.42 22.60 15.17
CA ASN A 2 -2.53 21.89 14.54
C ASN A 2 -2.33 20.37 14.69
N PRO A 3 -3.27 19.60 15.27
CA PRO A 3 -3.15 18.15 15.33
C PRO A 3 -3.38 17.56 13.93
N LYS A 4 -2.35 16.94 13.36
CA LYS A 4 -2.40 16.20 12.09
C LYS A 4 -3.56 15.20 12.12
N PRO A 5 -4.57 15.24 11.22
CA PRO A 5 -5.75 14.35 11.26
C PRO A 5 -5.49 12.93 10.72
N TRP A 6 -4.24 12.50 10.68
CA TRP A 6 -3.87 11.15 10.27
C TRP A 6 -4.36 10.04 11.22
N PRO A 7 -4.32 10.18 12.57
CA PRO A 7 -4.81 9.14 13.47
C PRO A 7 -6.34 9.00 13.42
N LEU A 8 -7.08 10.08 13.13
CA LEU A 8 -8.54 10.04 12.93
C LEU A 8 -8.94 9.16 11.75
N ARG A 9 -8.19 9.21 10.64
CA ARG A 9 -8.44 8.34 9.48
C ARG A 9 -8.19 6.88 9.83
N VAL A 10 -7.06 6.58 10.48
CA VAL A 10 -6.73 5.22 10.91
C VAL A 10 -7.79 4.69 11.88
N LEU A 11 -8.19 5.49 12.87
CA LEU A 11 -9.23 5.13 13.82
C LEU A 11 -10.55 4.79 13.13
N LYS A 12 -10.98 5.59 12.15
CA LYS A 12 -12.21 5.33 11.39
C LYS A 12 -12.15 4.02 10.59
N PHE A 13 -11.01 3.69 10.00
CA PHE A 13 -10.80 2.42 9.31
C PHE A 13 -10.79 1.23 10.26
N VAL A 14 -10.15 1.36 11.43
CA VAL A 14 -10.15 0.31 12.46
C VAL A 14 -11.57 0.07 12.97
N LEU A 15 -12.32 1.13 13.29
CA LEU A 15 -13.72 1.04 13.70
C LEU A 15 -14.58 0.33 12.66
N LEU A 16 -14.42 0.68 11.39
CA LEU A 16 -15.16 0.06 10.29
C LEU A 16 -14.79 -1.42 10.10
N GLY A 17 -13.51 -1.76 10.28
CA GLY A 17 -13.04 -3.15 10.28
C GLY A 17 -13.62 -3.97 11.43
N VAL A 18 -13.61 -3.43 12.65
CA VAL A 18 -14.21 -4.08 13.83
C VAL A 18 -15.71 -4.27 13.65
N LEU A 19 -16.41 -3.24 13.17
CA LEU A 19 -17.84 -3.31 12.89
C LEU A 19 -18.18 -4.39 11.86
N PHE A 20 -17.37 -4.49 10.80
CA PHE A 20 -17.54 -5.52 9.77
C PHE A 20 -17.35 -6.93 10.34
N VAL A 21 -16.31 -7.15 11.15
CA VAL A 21 -16.06 -8.45 11.80
C VAL A 21 -17.18 -8.79 12.78
N ALA A 22 -17.64 -7.81 13.57
CA ALA A 22 -18.76 -8.00 14.49
C ALA A 22 -20.05 -8.35 13.76
N ALA A 23 -20.35 -7.68 12.64
CA ALA A 23 -21.52 -7.96 11.82
C ALA A 23 -21.45 -9.38 11.22
N MET A 24 -20.29 -9.78 10.68
CA MET A 24 -20.10 -11.15 10.18
C MET A 24 -20.26 -12.20 11.29
N GLY A 25 -19.69 -11.95 12.46
CA GLY A 25 -19.84 -12.83 13.63
C GLY A 25 -21.28 -12.95 14.09
N TYR A 26 -22.02 -11.84 14.11
CA TYR A 26 -23.43 -11.80 14.49
C TYR A 26 -24.33 -12.55 13.51
N VAL A 27 -24.12 -12.36 12.20
CA VAL A 27 -24.87 -13.10 11.16
C VAL A 27 -24.58 -14.59 11.27
N THR A 28 -23.32 -14.97 11.44
CA THR A 28 -22.91 -16.37 11.59
C THR A 28 -23.54 -17.00 12.84
N MET A 29 -23.55 -16.29 13.97
CA MET A 29 -24.20 -16.74 15.21
C MET A 29 -25.71 -16.92 15.02
N SER A 30 -26.38 -15.91 14.44
CA SER A 30 -27.83 -15.94 14.25
C SER A 30 -28.24 -17.08 13.31
N LEU A 31 -27.53 -17.23 12.20
CA LEU A 31 -27.79 -18.31 11.24
C LEU A 31 -27.55 -19.68 11.89
N TRP A 32 -26.47 -19.84 12.65
CA TRP A 32 -26.19 -21.10 13.35
C TRP A 32 -27.28 -21.45 14.34
N ASN A 33 -27.68 -20.50 15.18
CA ASN A 33 -28.68 -20.73 16.23
C ASN A 33 -30.08 -21.02 15.68
N TRP A 34 -30.35 -20.66 14.43
CA TRP A 34 -31.57 -21.07 13.73
C TRP A 34 -31.39 -22.46 13.09
N LEU A 35 -30.34 -22.70 12.31
CA LEU A 35 -30.23 -23.94 11.53
C LEU A 35 -29.84 -25.16 12.37
N VAL A 36 -28.82 -25.05 13.23
CA VAL A 36 -28.19 -26.22 13.86
C VAL A 36 -29.03 -26.79 15.01
N PRO A 37 -29.61 -25.96 15.91
CA PRO A 37 -30.54 -26.46 16.91
C PRO A 37 -31.81 -27.05 16.29
N GLU A 38 -32.35 -26.43 15.23
CA GLU A 38 -33.61 -26.85 14.61
C GLU A 38 -33.46 -28.13 13.76
N LEU A 39 -32.35 -28.27 13.02
CA LEU A 39 -32.15 -29.42 12.13
C LEU A 39 -31.43 -30.59 12.80
N PHE A 40 -30.52 -30.32 13.73
CA PHE A 40 -29.61 -31.33 14.29
C PHE A 40 -29.69 -31.48 15.81
N HIS A 41 -30.59 -30.75 16.49
CA HIS A 41 -30.63 -30.66 17.97
C HIS A 41 -29.26 -30.32 18.57
N GLY A 42 -28.42 -29.60 17.83
CA GLY A 42 -27.07 -29.26 18.23
C GLY A 42 -27.02 -28.13 19.26
N PRO A 43 -25.87 -27.93 19.92
CA PRO A 43 -25.70 -26.89 20.92
C PRO A 43 -25.79 -25.48 20.31
N VAL A 44 -26.43 -24.57 21.05
CA VAL A 44 -26.51 -23.14 20.74
C VAL A 44 -25.13 -22.52 20.95
N VAL A 45 -24.64 -21.75 19.97
CA VAL A 45 -23.36 -21.04 20.08
C VAL A 45 -23.58 -19.58 20.48
N ASN A 46 -22.78 -19.14 21.44
CA ASN A 46 -22.71 -17.74 21.84
C ASN A 46 -21.79 -16.93 20.93
N PHE A 47 -21.98 -15.60 20.91
CA PHE A 47 -21.16 -14.68 20.10
C PHE A 47 -19.65 -14.88 20.27
N TRP A 48 -19.20 -15.08 21.51
CA TRP A 48 -17.79 -15.37 21.83
C TRP A 48 -17.31 -16.72 21.29
N GLN A 49 -18.17 -17.74 21.22
CA GLN A 49 -17.83 -19.02 20.61
C GLN A 49 -17.77 -18.90 19.09
N THR A 50 -18.71 -18.18 18.46
CA THR A 50 -18.69 -17.91 17.03
C THR A 50 -17.45 -17.10 16.64
N LEU A 51 -17.11 -16.05 17.40
CA LEU A 51 -15.87 -15.30 17.22
C LEU A 51 -14.63 -16.17 17.44
N GLY A 52 -14.62 -17.02 18.48
CA GLY A 52 -13.54 -17.96 18.74
C GLY A 52 -13.34 -18.94 17.59
N LEU A 53 -14.42 -19.48 17.03
CA LEU A 53 -14.40 -20.38 15.88
C LEU A 53 -13.91 -19.65 14.63
N LEU A 54 -14.43 -18.45 14.35
CA LEU A 54 -13.97 -17.61 13.25
C LEU A 54 -12.48 -17.26 13.38
N LEU A 55 -12.03 -16.95 14.59
CA LEU A 55 -10.63 -16.64 14.88
C LEU A 55 -9.77 -17.88 14.71
N LEU A 56 -10.23 -19.05 15.13
CA LEU A 56 -9.53 -20.32 15.01
C LEU A 56 -9.44 -20.76 13.54
N THR A 57 -10.54 -20.67 12.78
CA THR A 57 -10.54 -20.85 11.31
C THR A 57 -9.60 -19.85 10.66
N ARG A 58 -9.64 -18.57 11.04
CA ARG A 58 -8.76 -17.52 10.50
C ARG A 58 -7.30 -17.73 10.91
N LEU A 59 -7.02 -18.32 12.05
CA LEU A 59 -5.68 -18.65 12.51
C LEU A 59 -5.14 -19.83 11.69
N LEU A 60 -5.92 -20.91 11.55
CA LEU A 60 -5.56 -22.10 10.79
C LEU A 60 -5.42 -21.83 9.28
N THR A 61 -6.37 -21.11 8.68
CA THR A 61 -6.34 -20.77 7.25
C THR A 61 -5.50 -19.53 6.96
N GLY A 62 -5.29 -18.65 7.94
CA GLY A 62 -4.64 -17.35 7.76
C GLY A 62 -3.16 -17.29 8.09
N PHE A 63 -2.61 -18.25 8.85
CA PHE A 63 -1.15 -18.34 9.04
C PHE A 63 -0.41 -18.82 7.78
N LYS A 64 -1.12 -19.37 6.79
CA LYS A 64 -0.55 -19.76 5.50
C LYS A 64 -0.72 -18.71 4.40
N GLY A 65 -1.24 -17.50 4.69
CA GLY A 65 -1.36 -16.47 3.66
C GLY A 65 -1.96 -15.10 4.00
N GLY A 66 -2.00 -14.65 5.27
CA GLY A 66 -2.93 -13.56 5.65
C GLY A 66 -2.45 -12.45 6.58
N ALA A 67 -1.14 -12.22 6.76
CA ALA A 67 -0.60 -11.10 7.56
C ALA A 67 0.37 -10.17 6.79
N GLY A 68 0.30 -10.18 5.46
CA GLY A 68 0.85 -9.13 4.61
C GLY A 68 -0.01 -9.06 3.37
N ARG A 69 -0.57 -7.90 3.01
CA ARG A 69 -1.30 -7.72 1.75
C ARG A 69 -0.44 -8.25 0.58
N PRO A 70 -0.75 -9.41 -0.06
CA PRO A 70 0.12 -9.96 -1.09
C PRO A 70 -0.16 -9.37 -2.48
N GLY A 71 -1.29 -8.68 -2.65
CA GLY A 71 -1.74 -8.21 -3.98
C GLY A 71 -1.22 -6.84 -4.40
N PHE A 72 -1.03 -5.90 -3.45
CA PHE A 72 -0.73 -4.51 -3.80
C PHE A 72 0.77 -4.22 -3.90
N SER A 73 1.61 -4.92 -3.11
CA SER A 73 3.06 -4.69 -3.09
C SER A 73 3.81 -5.40 -4.22
N ARG A 74 3.41 -6.65 -4.56
CA ARG A 74 4.07 -7.42 -5.62
C ARG A 74 3.93 -6.78 -7.00
N LYS A 75 2.72 -6.31 -7.36
CA LYS A 75 2.51 -5.57 -8.62
C LYS A 75 3.30 -4.27 -8.66
N TRP A 76 3.36 -3.54 -7.55
CA TRP A 76 4.08 -2.26 -7.50
C TRP A 76 5.60 -2.45 -7.57
N GLN A 77 6.15 -3.48 -6.91
CA GLN A 77 7.56 -3.86 -7.03
C GLN A 77 7.91 -4.38 -8.43
N GLN A 78 7.06 -5.19 -9.06
CA GLN A 78 7.26 -5.62 -10.44
C GLN A 78 7.26 -4.44 -11.41
N HIS A 79 6.29 -3.53 -11.29
CA HIS A 79 6.20 -2.36 -12.16
C HIS A 79 7.40 -1.41 -11.99
N LYS A 80 7.92 -1.29 -10.76
CA LYS A 80 9.13 -0.50 -10.49
C LYS A 80 10.37 -1.12 -11.13
N ASN A 81 10.50 -2.45 -11.09
CA ASN A 81 11.61 -3.16 -11.72
C ASN A 81 11.55 -3.06 -13.25
N ASP A 82 10.38 -3.25 -13.86
CA ASP A 82 10.19 -3.13 -15.31
C ASP A 82 10.51 -1.72 -15.82
N TRP A 83 10.08 -0.69 -15.08
CA TRP A 83 10.36 0.70 -15.44
C TRP A 83 11.85 1.02 -15.32
N LYS A 84 12.53 0.47 -14.30
CA LYS A 84 13.97 0.62 -14.12
C LYS A 84 14.75 -0.05 -15.25
N GLN A 85 14.38 -1.26 -15.64
CA GLN A 85 15.02 -1.97 -16.76
C GLN A 85 14.80 -1.28 -18.11
N LYS A 86 13.60 -0.74 -18.35
CA LYS A 86 13.32 0.09 -19.55
C LYS A 86 14.14 1.38 -19.56
N LEU A 87 14.38 1.99 -18.41
CA LEU A 87 15.24 3.18 -18.32
C LEU A 87 16.72 2.85 -18.55
N GLU A 88 17.22 1.77 -17.95
CA GLU A 88 18.61 1.33 -18.11
C GLU A 88 18.92 0.95 -19.57
N SER A 89 18.02 0.21 -20.24
CA SER A 89 18.16 -0.11 -21.67
C SER A 89 18.11 1.13 -22.58
N ARG A 90 17.24 2.09 -22.30
CA ARG A 90 17.22 3.37 -23.05
C ARG A 90 18.44 4.23 -22.79
N MET A 91 19.03 4.17 -21.60
CA MET A 91 20.27 4.89 -21.30
C MET A 91 21.50 4.23 -21.94
N ALA A 92 21.57 2.89 -21.97
CA ALA A 92 22.69 2.15 -22.56
C ALA A 92 22.83 2.34 -24.08
N GLY A 93 21.73 2.62 -24.79
CA GLY A 93 21.74 2.89 -26.23
C GLY A 93 22.05 4.34 -26.63
N MET A 94 22.24 5.25 -25.68
CA MET A 94 22.50 6.66 -25.97
C MET A 94 24.01 6.96 -26.00
N THR A 95 24.41 7.79 -26.95
CA THR A 95 25.77 8.33 -27.05
C THR A 95 26.12 9.16 -25.80
N PRO A 96 27.42 9.26 -25.42
CA PRO A 96 27.83 9.97 -24.20
C PRO A 96 27.37 11.44 -24.18
N GLU A 97 27.36 12.12 -25.34
CA GLU A 97 26.88 13.50 -25.43
C GLU A 97 25.37 13.66 -25.22
N GLU A 98 24.57 12.70 -25.69
CA GLU A 98 23.12 12.74 -25.50
C GLU A 98 22.70 12.37 -24.07
N GLN A 99 23.44 11.48 -23.40
CA GLN A 99 23.23 11.16 -21.99
C GLN A 99 23.39 12.39 -21.10
N GLU A 100 24.37 13.26 -21.38
CA GLU A 100 24.60 14.46 -20.57
C GLU A 100 23.46 15.47 -20.71
N LYS A 101 23.01 15.72 -21.95
CA LYS A 101 21.85 16.60 -22.21
C LYS A 101 20.57 16.04 -21.59
N PHE A 102 20.37 14.72 -21.65
CA PHE A 102 19.22 14.06 -21.02
C PHE A 102 19.29 14.12 -19.49
N ARG A 103 20.46 13.87 -18.90
CA ARG A 103 20.70 13.94 -17.45
C ARG A 103 20.54 15.36 -16.93
N GLN A 104 20.96 16.37 -17.70
CA GLN A 104 20.72 17.78 -17.39
C GLN A 104 19.23 18.13 -17.43
N LYS A 105 18.49 17.75 -18.49
CA LYS A 105 17.03 17.96 -18.55
C LYS A 105 16.28 17.24 -17.44
N MET A 106 16.68 16.01 -17.11
CA MET A 106 16.10 15.26 -15.98
C MET A 106 16.38 15.93 -14.64
N ARG A 107 17.60 16.43 -14.41
CA ARG A 107 17.93 17.20 -13.19
C ARG A 107 17.14 18.51 -13.11
N ALA A 108 16.95 19.18 -14.24
CA ALA A 108 16.17 20.42 -14.31
C ALA A 108 14.66 20.19 -14.08
N SER A 109 14.09 19.08 -14.55
CA SER A 109 12.64 18.81 -14.44
C SER A 109 12.27 18.06 -13.17
N CYS A 110 13.04 17.05 -12.78
CA CYS A 110 12.71 16.09 -11.71
C CYS A 110 13.69 16.13 -10.53
N GLY A 111 14.68 17.03 -10.53
CA GLY A 111 15.62 17.20 -9.43
C GLY A 111 14.97 17.83 -8.18
N PRO A 112 15.53 17.60 -6.98
CA PRO A 112 15.11 18.28 -5.78
C PRO A 112 15.12 19.81 -5.96
N PRO A 113 14.21 20.57 -5.32
CA PRO A 113 14.09 22.02 -5.52
C PRO A 113 15.40 22.81 -5.32
N TRP A 114 16.28 22.32 -4.45
CA TRP A 114 17.59 22.93 -4.17
C TRP A 114 18.62 22.72 -5.31
N MET A 115 18.52 21.63 -6.07
CA MET A 115 19.39 21.33 -7.21
C MET A 115 19.03 22.17 -8.44
N ARG A 116 17.74 22.50 -8.60
CA ARG A 116 17.25 23.39 -9.68
C ARG A 116 17.71 24.83 -9.49
N ARG A 117 17.82 25.30 -8.24
CA ARG A 117 18.36 26.63 -7.94
C ARG A 117 19.81 26.78 -8.37
N GLN A 118 20.67 25.80 -8.07
CA GLN A 118 22.09 25.84 -8.44
C GLN A 118 22.30 25.98 -9.96
N ALA A 119 21.49 25.29 -10.78
CA ALA A 119 21.59 25.42 -12.24
C ALA A 119 21.24 26.84 -12.75
N ALA A 120 20.19 27.46 -12.18
CA ALA A 120 19.81 28.82 -12.52
C ALA A 120 20.85 29.85 -12.03
N GLU A 121 21.43 29.61 -10.86
CA GLU A 121 22.47 30.45 -10.25
C GLU A 121 23.79 30.39 -11.02
N THR A 122 24.15 29.21 -11.54
CA THR A 122 25.33 29.02 -12.41
C THR A 122 25.14 29.72 -13.76
N ALA A 123 23.94 29.66 -14.34
CA ALA A 123 23.62 30.37 -15.59
C ALA A 123 23.57 31.89 -15.42
N PHE A 124 23.26 32.38 -14.22
CA PHE A 124 23.25 33.82 -13.91
C PHE A 124 24.65 34.37 -13.59
N ASN A 125 25.51 33.57 -12.95
CA ASN A 125 26.89 33.96 -12.57
C ASN A 125 27.96 33.62 -13.62
N THR A 126 27.58 33.10 -14.79
CA THR A 126 28.51 32.98 -15.94
C THR A 126 28.31 34.21 -16.83
N PRO A 127 29.03 35.33 -16.60
CA PRO A 127 29.10 36.36 -17.62
C PRO A 127 29.73 35.72 -18.85
N ALA A 128 29.15 35.96 -20.02
CA ALA A 128 29.76 35.58 -21.28
C ALA A 128 31.20 36.13 -21.30
N GLU A 129 32.19 35.23 -21.23
CA GLU A 129 33.54 35.56 -21.67
C GLU A 129 33.44 35.87 -23.17
N GLN A 130 33.41 37.17 -23.46
CA GLN A 130 34.02 37.76 -24.65
C GLN A 130 35.28 38.50 -24.21
#